data_AF-X0VE06-F1
#
_entry.id   AF-X0VE06-F1
#
_cell.length_a   1.000
_cell.length_b   1.000
_cell.length_c   1.000
_cell.angle_alpha   90.00
_cell.angle_beta   90.00
_cell.angle_gamma   90.00
#
_symmetry.space_group_name_H-M   'P 1'
#
loop_
_entity.id
_entity.type
_entity.pdbx_description
1 polymer ?
#
loop_
_entity_poly.entity_id
_entity_poly.type
_entity_poly.pdbx_seq_one_letter_code
_entity_poly.pdbx_strand_id
1 'polypeptide(L)'
;TLLEMAFAGNLGIEVDLPFDPADAIEVLFSEELGLVMEVDEADVETVLADFAGAEVPCLEIGHVTQGPRVEIRLSGEPVLDGDVRDLRDVWESTSFALDALQADPALVAEERDGLRTRTGPSFNVPFDYGPPPEEILASESKHRVAILREEGSNSDREMASAFFAAGFEPWDVTMTDLLAGRIRLDAFRGAVFVGGFSYADVLDSAKGWAGVIRFHDEIAAQFDGFYSRADTFSLGVCNGCQLSALLGWVPWPGIEMTHQP
;
A
#
# COMPACT_ATOMS: atom_id res chain seq x y z
N THR A 1 19.64 13.54 -3.18
CA THR A 1 20.15 12.16 -3.16
C THR A 1 20.59 11.67 -1.79
N LEU A 2 21.80 11.97 -1.27
CA LEU A 2 22.31 11.35 -0.03
C LEU A 2 21.39 11.50 1.18
N LEU A 3 20.87 12.72 1.41
CA LEU A 3 19.94 12.98 2.50
C LEU A 3 18.64 12.17 2.38
N GLU A 4 18.07 12.07 1.18
CA GLU A 4 16.84 11.28 0.95
C GLU A 4 17.08 9.79 1.18
N MET A 5 18.25 9.26 0.82
CA MET A 5 18.64 7.88 1.15
C MET A 5 18.71 7.68 2.68
N ALA A 6 19.35 8.61 3.39
CA ALA A 6 19.40 8.59 4.85
C ALA A 6 18.00 8.69 5.50
N PHE A 7 17.11 9.51 4.92
CA PHE A 7 15.73 9.65 5.40
C PHE A 7 14.92 8.36 5.20
N ALA A 8 15.05 7.72 4.04
CA ALA A 8 14.37 6.47 3.72
C ALA A 8 14.85 5.30 4.59
N GLY A 9 16.15 5.23 4.85
CA GLY A 9 16.73 4.24 5.77
C GLY A 9 16.46 4.55 7.25
N ASN A 10 16.15 5.79 7.59
CA ASN A 10 16.12 6.30 8.97
C ASN A 10 17.45 6.02 9.70
N LEU A 11 18.56 6.20 8.97
CA LEU A 11 19.93 5.88 9.36
C LEU A 11 20.85 7.05 8.99
N GLY A 12 21.97 7.16 9.69
CA GLY A 12 22.98 8.17 9.47
C GLY A 12 23.93 7.80 8.35
N ILE A 13 24.76 8.74 7.95
CA ILE A 13 25.77 8.54 6.91
C ILE A 13 27.06 9.27 7.29
N GLU A 14 28.19 8.70 6.92
CA GLU A 14 29.51 9.35 6.93
C GLU A 14 30.07 9.32 5.51
N VAL A 15 30.21 10.50 4.91
CA VAL A 15 30.64 10.69 3.52
C VAL A 15 31.85 11.60 3.47
N ASP A 16 32.87 11.24 2.70
CA ASP A 16 34.02 12.08 2.42
C ASP A 16 34.33 12.06 0.92
N LEU A 17 34.24 13.22 0.28
CA LEU A 17 34.49 13.35 -1.16
C LEU A 17 35.84 14.03 -1.41
N PRO A 18 36.60 13.60 -2.44
CA PRO A 18 37.95 14.11 -2.70
C PRO A 18 37.94 15.45 -3.47
N PHE A 19 37.16 16.44 -3.00
CA PHE A 19 37.08 17.78 -3.59
C PHE A 19 37.57 18.87 -2.62
N ASP A 20 37.85 20.06 -3.14
CA ASP A 20 38.24 21.22 -2.34
C ASP A 20 37.03 21.71 -1.53
N PRO A 21 37.13 21.90 -0.20
CA PRO A 21 36.08 22.50 0.62
C PRO A 21 35.58 23.86 0.13
N ALA A 22 36.40 24.62 -0.60
CA ALA A 22 36.00 25.88 -1.21
C ALA A 22 34.89 25.72 -2.27
N ASP A 23 34.80 24.55 -2.90
CA ASP A 23 33.85 24.23 -3.99
C ASP A 23 32.60 23.50 -3.47
N ALA A 24 32.37 23.48 -2.15
CA ALA A 24 31.33 22.66 -1.51
C ALA A 24 29.93 22.84 -2.11
N ILE A 25 29.56 24.08 -2.46
CA ILE A 25 28.26 24.36 -3.08
C ILE A 25 28.16 23.71 -4.47
N GLU A 26 29.20 23.82 -5.28
CA GLU A 26 29.22 23.31 -6.65
C GLU A 26 29.21 21.77 -6.65
N VAL A 27 29.99 21.15 -5.76
CA VAL A 27 30.05 19.70 -5.61
C VAL A 27 28.72 19.13 -5.11
N LEU A 28 28.15 19.69 -4.04
CA LEU A 28 27.00 19.09 -3.35
C LEU A 28 25.64 19.46 -3.97
N PHE A 29 25.55 20.58 -4.69
CA PHE A 29 24.30 21.08 -5.28
C PHE A 29 24.30 21.08 -6.81
N SER A 30 25.32 20.52 -7.46
CA SER A 30 25.22 20.22 -8.89
C SER A 30 24.11 19.19 -9.15
N GLU A 31 23.32 19.42 -10.20
CA GLU A 31 22.26 18.51 -10.66
C GLU A 31 22.71 17.73 -11.92
N GLU A 32 24.00 17.46 -12.02
CA GLU A 32 24.57 16.66 -13.10
C GLU A 32 24.08 15.21 -13.05
N LEU A 33 24.13 14.53 -14.18
CA LEU A 33 23.73 13.11 -14.25
C LEU A 33 24.68 12.25 -13.40
N GLY A 34 24.10 11.39 -12.57
CA GLY A 34 24.86 10.49 -11.71
C GLY A 34 23.96 9.51 -10.96
N LEU A 35 24.59 8.63 -10.20
CA LEU A 35 23.94 7.64 -9.35
C LEU A 35 24.74 7.50 -8.05
N VAL A 36 24.04 7.31 -6.93
CA VAL A 36 24.62 6.81 -5.69
C VAL A 36 24.08 5.40 -5.47
N MET A 37 24.97 4.46 -5.17
CA MET A 37 24.64 3.05 -4.94
C MET A 37 25.19 2.63 -3.57
N GLU A 38 24.34 1.98 -2.78
CA GLU A 38 24.75 1.28 -1.57
C GLU A 38 24.93 -0.20 -1.91
N VAL A 39 26.06 -0.78 -1.50
CA VAL A 39 26.41 -2.19 -1.75
C VAL A 39 26.97 -2.82 -0.47
N ASP A 40 26.94 -4.14 -0.39
CA ASP A 40 27.63 -4.85 0.68
C ASP A 40 29.14 -4.58 0.62
N GLU A 41 29.80 -4.48 1.78
CA GLU A 41 31.24 -4.19 1.90
C GLU A 41 32.10 -5.18 1.09
N ALA A 42 31.66 -6.44 1.04
CA ALA A 42 32.35 -7.49 0.28
C ALA A 42 32.32 -7.28 -1.25
N ASP A 43 31.39 -6.47 -1.75
CA ASP A 43 31.16 -6.27 -3.18
C ASP A 43 31.75 -4.95 -3.72
N VAL A 44 32.23 -4.05 -2.85
CA VAL A 44 32.76 -2.72 -3.23
C VAL A 44 33.85 -2.81 -4.30
N GLU A 45 34.86 -3.65 -4.09
CA GLU A 45 35.98 -3.80 -5.05
C GLU A 45 35.51 -4.32 -6.41
N THR A 46 34.56 -5.25 -6.41
CA THR A 46 33.99 -5.83 -7.63
C THR A 46 33.22 -4.78 -8.42
N VAL A 47 32.37 -4.00 -7.73
CA VAL A 47 31.58 -2.94 -8.36
C VAL A 47 32.49 -1.86 -8.94
N LEU A 48 33.49 -1.39 -8.20
CA LEU A 48 34.45 -0.41 -8.71
C LEU A 48 35.21 -0.93 -9.94
N ALA A 49 35.61 -2.20 -9.93
CA ALA A 49 36.28 -2.83 -11.06
C ALA A 49 35.38 -2.94 -12.31
N ASP A 50 34.09 -3.24 -12.14
CA ASP A 50 33.13 -3.33 -13.25
C ASP A 50 32.89 -1.95 -13.90
N PHE A 51 32.71 -0.90 -13.08
CA PHE A 51 32.59 0.47 -13.59
C PHE A 51 33.87 0.94 -14.29
N ALA A 52 35.04 0.65 -13.72
CA ALA A 52 36.32 0.94 -14.34
C ALA A 52 36.50 0.20 -15.68
N GLY A 53 36.10 -1.08 -15.75
CA GLY A 53 36.12 -1.88 -16.98
C GLY A 53 35.18 -1.37 -18.07
N ALA A 54 34.12 -0.66 -17.69
CA ALA A 54 33.21 0.03 -18.59
C ALA A 54 33.61 1.48 -18.90
N GLU A 55 34.77 1.94 -18.40
CA GLU A 55 35.26 3.32 -18.54
C GLU A 55 34.30 4.38 -17.94
N VAL A 56 33.55 4.00 -16.90
CA VAL A 56 32.62 4.90 -16.20
C VAL A 56 33.22 5.29 -14.84
N PRO A 57 33.35 6.59 -14.52
CA PRO A 57 33.84 7.04 -13.22
C PRO A 57 32.94 6.54 -12.09
N CYS A 58 33.54 5.89 -11.09
CA CYS A 58 32.89 5.44 -9.88
C CYS A 58 33.83 5.67 -8.71
N LEU A 59 33.28 6.17 -7.60
CA LEU A 59 34.02 6.50 -6.39
C LEU A 59 33.29 5.88 -5.21
N GLU A 60 34.07 5.26 -4.33
CA GLU A 60 33.60 5.01 -2.96
C GLU A 60 33.59 6.36 -2.23
N ILE A 61 32.43 6.73 -1.66
CA ILE A 61 32.23 8.05 -1.07
C ILE A 61 31.97 8.02 0.43
N GLY A 62 31.70 6.84 1.02
CA GLY A 62 31.32 6.74 2.42
C GLY A 62 30.53 5.49 2.76
N HIS A 63 29.90 5.50 3.94
CA HIS A 63 29.12 4.38 4.46
C HIS A 63 27.91 4.83 5.31
N VAL A 64 26.94 3.94 5.48
CA VAL A 64 25.76 4.14 6.33
C VAL A 64 26.10 3.79 7.78
N THR A 65 25.55 4.54 8.73
CA THR A 65 25.74 4.32 10.18
C THR A 65 24.43 4.06 10.90
N GLN A 66 24.49 3.36 12.04
CA GLN A 66 23.31 3.00 12.84
C GLN A 66 22.73 4.17 13.67
N GLY A 67 23.46 5.28 13.78
CA GLY A 67 23.00 6.48 14.49
C GLY A 67 22.27 7.46 13.58
N PRO A 68 21.68 8.55 14.10
CA PRO A 68 20.98 9.53 13.25
C PRO A 68 21.92 10.58 12.64
N ARG A 69 23.24 10.49 12.85
CA ARG A 69 24.18 11.53 12.44
C ARG A 69 24.42 11.50 10.93
N VAL A 70 24.30 12.64 10.30
CA VAL A 70 24.73 12.89 8.92
C VAL A 70 26.00 13.71 8.98
N GLU A 71 27.10 13.14 8.49
CA GLU A 71 28.37 13.85 8.33
C GLU A 71 28.81 13.79 6.87
N ILE A 72 29.01 14.96 6.26
CA ILE A 72 29.59 15.10 4.92
C ILE A 72 30.84 15.93 5.04
N ARG A 73 31.94 15.40 4.51
CA ARG A 73 33.26 16.00 4.46
C ARG A 73 33.71 16.17 3.01
N LEU A 74 34.54 17.17 2.78
CA LEU A 74 35.30 17.34 1.55
C LEU A 74 36.78 17.31 1.91
N SER A 75 37.51 16.33 1.40
CA SER A 75 38.92 16.10 1.73
C SER A 75 39.20 16.10 3.24
N GLY A 76 38.31 15.48 4.02
CA GLY A 76 38.39 15.37 5.48
C GLY A 76 37.81 16.54 6.28
N GLU A 77 37.57 17.70 5.65
CA GLU A 77 36.98 18.88 6.30
C GLU A 77 35.45 18.79 6.34
N PRO A 78 34.80 18.90 7.51
CA PRO A 78 33.35 18.78 7.61
C PRO A 78 32.64 20.00 7.00
N VAL A 79 31.73 19.74 6.06
CA VAL A 79 30.89 20.76 5.41
C VAL A 79 29.41 20.64 5.78
N LEU A 80 28.99 19.47 6.26
CA LEU A 80 27.68 19.26 6.89
C LEU A 80 27.84 18.30 8.07
N ASP A 81 27.31 18.68 9.22
CA ASP A 81 27.17 17.82 10.40
C ASP A 81 25.80 18.09 11.02
N GLY A 82 24.95 17.08 11.04
CA GLY A 82 23.56 17.24 11.47
C GLY A 82 22.90 15.93 11.86
N ASP A 83 21.63 16.03 12.24
CA ASP A 83 20.79 14.89 12.60
C ASP A 83 19.77 14.65 11.48
N VAL A 84 19.63 13.39 11.04
CA VAL A 84 18.64 12.96 10.04
C VAL A 84 17.24 13.49 10.35
N ARG A 85 16.85 13.53 11.62
CA ARG A 85 15.51 13.97 12.01
C ARG A 85 15.32 15.46 11.78
N ASP A 86 16.32 16.26 12.13
CA ASP A 86 16.26 17.72 11.97
C ASP A 86 16.36 18.11 10.49
N LEU A 87 17.20 17.41 9.72
CA LEU A 87 17.31 17.60 8.27
C LEU A 87 16.02 17.18 7.55
N ARG A 88 15.39 16.07 7.96
CA ARG A 88 14.09 15.63 7.45
C ARG A 88 12.98 16.62 7.82
N ASP A 89 12.98 17.19 9.02
CA ASP A 89 12.00 18.21 9.41
C ASP A 89 12.06 19.45 8.51
N VAL A 90 13.25 19.85 8.07
CA VAL A 90 13.42 20.94 7.09
C VAL A 90 12.89 20.50 5.72
N TRP A 91 13.24 19.30 5.26
CA TRP A 91 12.80 18.74 3.98
C TRP A 91 11.26 18.64 3.89
N GLU A 92 10.61 18.15 4.93
CA GLU A 92 9.15 17.98 5.00
C GLU A 92 8.37 19.28 5.30
N SER A 93 9.07 20.36 5.69
CA SER A 93 8.41 21.58 6.17
C SER A 93 7.40 22.18 5.19
N THR A 94 7.68 22.07 3.88
CA THR A 94 6.78 22.54 2.83
C THR A 94 5.56 21.62 2.69
N SER A 95 5.75 20.31 2.71
CA SER A 95 4.66 19.32 2.66
C SER A 95 3.67 19.57 3.80
N PHE A 96 4.16 19.67 5.04
CA PHE A 96 3.31 19.92 6.21
C PHE A 96 2.61 21.27 6.17
N ALA A 97 3.25 22.32 5.64
CA ALA A 97 2.62 23.62 5.48
C ALA A 97 1.46 23.57 4.48
N LEU A 98 1.60 22.81 3.39
CA LEU A 98 0.54 22.60 2.40
C LEU A 98 -0.59 21.73 2.96
N ASP A 99 -0.26 20.65 3.65
CA ASP A 99 -1.26 19.74 4.24
C ASP A 99 -2.13 20.44 5.28
N ALA A 100 -1.55 21.31 6.11
CA ALA A 100 -2.31 22.11 7.07
C ALA A 100 -3.34 23.07 6.43
N LEU A 101 -3.25 23.34 5.12
CA LEU A 101 -4.24 24.14 4.38
C LEU A 101 -5.40 23.31 3.82
N GLN A 102 -5.24 21.99 3.70
CA GLN A 102 -6.20 21.11 3.00
C GLN A 102 -6.75 19.96 3.87
N ALA A 103 -6.11 19.64 4.99
CA ALA A 103 -6.51 18.61 5.94
C ALA A 103 -6.75 19.20 7.34
N ASP A 104 -7.17 18.36 8.30
CA ASP A 104 -7.31 18.77 9.69
C ASP A 104 -5.92 19.14 10.27
N PRO A 105 -5.68 20.42 10.65
CA PRO A 105 -4.38 20.85 11.14
C PRO A 105 -3.89 20.08 12.38
N ALA A 106 -4.81 19.53 13.20
CA ALA A 106 -4.44 18.73 14.35
C ALA A 106 -3.84 17.37 13.93
N LEU A 107 -4.40 16.72 12.90
CA LEU A 107 -3.89 15.45 12.37
C LEU A 107 -2.54 15.66 11.64
N VAL A 108 -2.40 16.77 10.92
CA VAL A 108 -1.13 17.14 10.27
C VAL A 108 -0.02 17.37 11.31
N ALA A 109 -0.35 18.04 12.43
CA ALA A 109 0.59 18.23 13.54
C ALA A 109 0.97 16.89 14.20
N GLU A 110 -0.01 16.00 14.40
CA GLU A 110 0.23 14.65 14.94
C GLU A 110 1.16 13.83 14.04
N GLU A 111 0.95 13.85 12.72
CA GLU A 111 1.83 13.16 11.76
C GLU A 111 3.25 13.69 11.83
N ARG A 112 3.41 15.03 11.82
CA ARG A 112 4.72 15.68 11.91
C ARG A 112 5.47 15.31 13.18
N ASP A 113 4.84 15.41 14.33
CA ASP A 113 5.46 15.07 15.61
C ASP A 113 5.83 13.57 15.67
N GLY A 114 4.99 12.71 15.09
CA GLY A 114 5.21 11.28 15.01
C GLY A 114 6.41 10.87 14.14
N LEU A 115 6.74 11.61 13.07
CA LEU A 115 7.87 11.27 12.19
C LEU A 115 9.21 11.22 12.93
N ARG A 116 9.42 12.06 13.95
CA ARG A 116 10.69 12.12 14.69
C ARG A 116 10.99 10.86 15.50
N THR A 117 9.96 10.09 15.85
CA THR A 117 10.06 8.89 16.70
C THR A 117 9.59 7.61 16.02
N ARG A 118 9.18 7.70 14.74
CA ARG A 118 8.71 6.56 13.95
C ARG A 118 9.83 5.52 13.80
N THR A 119 9.50 4.27 14.08
CA THR A 119 10.37 3.10 13.91
C THR A 119 9.78 2.17 12.86
N GLY A 120 10.62 1.30 12.28
CA GLY A 120 10.15 0.28 11.33
C GLY A 120 9.12 -0.67 11.97
N PRO A 121 8.20 -1.24 11.18
CA PRO A 121 7.22 -2.19 11.69
C PRO A 121 7.89 -3.46 12.20
N SER A 122 7.40 -3.99 13.33
CA SER A 122 7.74 -5.33 13.80
C SER A 122 6.71 -6.32 13.31
N PHE A 123 7.12 -7.27 12.48
CA PHE A 123 6.24 -8.31 11.96
C PHE A 123 6.29 -9.54 12.86
N ASN A 124 5.14 -9.90 13.45
CA ASN A 124 4.95 -11.15 14.16
C ASN A 124 3.88 -11.98 13.45
N VAL A 125 4.28 -13.11 12.89
CA VAL A 125 3.37 -14.06 12.24
C VAL A 125 3.30 -15.32 13.10
N PRO A 126 2.29 -15.44 14.00
CA PRO A 126 2.22 -16.51 15.00
C PRO A 126 1.71 -17.84 14.41
N PHE A 127 1.78 -18.01 13.09
CA PHE A 127 1.32 -19.17 12.35
C PHE A 127 2.25 -19.42 11.17
N ASP A 128 2.27 -20.66 10.69
CA ASP A 128 2.98 -21.00 9.47
C ASP A 128 2.26 -20.40 8.27
N TYR A 129 2.96 -19.59 7.50
CA TYR A 129 2.48 -19.03 6.25
C TYR A 129 3.22 -19.68 5.08
N GLY A 130 2.50 -19.91 4.00
CA GLY A 130 3.01 -20.60 2.81
C GLY A 130 1.91 -20.78 1.79
N PRO A 131 2.22 -21.30 0.60
CA PRO A 131 1.20 -21.63 -0.38
C PRO A 131 0.21 -22.66 0.21
N PRO A 132 -1.06 -22.65 -0.22
CA PRO A 132 -1.99 -23.72 0.13
C PRO A 132 -1.43 -25.10 -0.29
N PRO A 133 -1.84 -26.19 0.40
CA PRO A 133 -1.46 -27.55 0.01
C PRO A 133 -1.74 -27.82 -1.48
N GLU A 134 -0.83 -28.57 -2.12
CA GLU A 134 -0.91 -28.87 -3.56
C GLU A 134 -2.24 -29.56 -3.93
N GLU A 135 -2.79 -30.37 -3.02
CA GLU A 135 -4.08 -31.05 -3.22
C GLU A 135 -5.24 -30.06 -3.37
N ILE A 136 -5.20 -28.92 -2.66
CA ILE A 136 -6.20 -27.86 -2.78
C ILE A 136 -6.05 -27.15 -4.13
N LEU A 137 -4.80 -26.82 -4.50
CA LEU A 137 -4.51 -26.08 -5.74
C LEU A 137 -4.81 -26.91 -7.00
N ALA A 138 -4.54 -28.22 -6.95
CA ALA A 138 -4.73 -29.18 -8.04
C ALA A 138 -6.15 -29.78 -8.10
N SER A 139 -7.01 -29.50 -7.11
CA SER A 139 -8.39 -29.99 -7.11
C SER A 139 -9.14 -29.55 -8.37
N GLU A 140 -9.79 -30.48 -9.06
CA GLU A 140 -10.71 -30.19 -10.17
C GLU A 140 -12.07 -29.67 -9.69
N SER A 141 -12.41 -29.90 -8.42
CA SER A 141 -13.67 -29.48 -7.80
C SER A 141 -13.45 -28.23 -6.95
N LYS A 142 -13.10 -27.11 -7.60
CA LYS A 142 -12.88 -25.83 -6.92
C LYS A 142 -14.20 -25.18 -6.49
N HIS A 143 -14.17 -24.51 -5.34
CA HIS A 143 -15.32 -23.73 -4.90
C HIS A 143 -15.41 -22.43 -5.70
N ARG A 144 -16.57 -22.18 -6.29
CA ARG A 144 -16.86 -20.94 -7.01
C ARG A 144 -17.07 -19.78 -6.06
N VAL A 145 -16.42 -18.66 -6.36
CA VAL A 145 -16.53 -17.41 -5.61
C VAL A 145 -16.90 -16.29 -6.56
N ALA A 146 -18.00 -15.59 -6.26
CA ALA A 146 -18.40 -14.40 -7.00
C ALA A 146 -17.55 -13.21 -6.53
N ILE A 147 -16.70 -12.69 -7.41
CA ILE A 147 -16.00 -11.43 -7.23
C ILE A 147 -16.93 -10.34 -7.75
N LEU A 148 -17.70 -9.78 -6.83
CA LEU A 148 -18.80 -8.86 -7.10
C LEU A 148 -18.26 -7.45 -7.26
N ARG A 149 -18.60 -6.82 -8.40
CA ARG A 149 -18.25 -5.42 -8.70
C ARG A 149 -19.41 -4.64 -9.30
N GLU A 150 -19.36 -3.33 -9.11
CA GLU A 150 -20.29 -2.35 -9.69
C GLU A 150 -19.51 -1.35 -10.55
N GLU A 151 -20.21 -0.54 -11.35
CA GLU A 151 -19.65 0.63 -12.00
C GLU A 151 -18.89 1.51 -10.99
N GLY A 152 -17.60 1.75 -11.25
CA GLY A 152 -16.71 2.53 -10.39
C GLY A 152 -15.90 1.70 -9.39
N SER A 153 -16.21 0.42 -9.20
CA SER A 153 -15.29 -0.52 -8.56
C SER A 153 -13.98 -0.62 -9.35
N ASN A 154 -12.85 -0.81 -8.67
CA ASN A 154 -11.53 -0.83 -9.31
C ASN A 154 -10.52 -1.80 -8.69
N SER A 155 -10.97 -2.65 -7.76
CA SER A 155 -10.13 -3.62 -7.05
C SER A 155 -10.53 -5.08 -7.27
N ASP A 156 -11.15 -5.38 -8.42
CA ASP A 156 -11.66 -6.71 -8.75
C ASP A 156 -10.57 -7.70 -9.20
N ARG A 157 -9.55 -7.24 -9.92
CA ARG A 157 -8.55 -8.11 -10.55
C ARG A 157 -7.60 -8.72 -9.53
N GLU A 158 -7.08 -7.91 -8.62
CA GLU A 158 -6.22 -8.37 -7.52
C GLU A 158 -7.01 -9.24 -6.54
N MET A 159 -8.30 -8.94 -6.33
CA MET A 159 -9.17 -9.76 -5.51
C MET A 159 -9.38 -11.14 -6.14
N ALA A 160 -9.70 -11.20 -7.43
CA ALA A 160 -9.80 -12.45 -8.17
C ALA A 160 -8.47 -13.23 -8.12
N SER A 161 -7.33 -12.56 -8.30
CA SER A 161 -6.01 -13.18 -8.21
C SER A 161 -5.74 -13.77 -6.82
N ALA A 162 -6.09 -13.09 -5.75
CA ALA A 162 -5.92 -13.59 -4.38
C ALA A 162 -6.74 -14.86 -4.12
N PHE A 163 -8.01 -14.88 -4.55
CA PHE A 163 -8.85 -16.07 -4.44
C PHE A 163 -8.36 -17.22 -5.33
N PHE A 164 -7.88 -16.92 -6.54
CA PHE A 164 -7.26 -17.94 -7.40
C PHE A 164 -6.02 -18.57 -6.75
N ALA A 165 -5.13 -17.73 -6.19
CA ALA A 165 -3.93 -18.18 -5.49
C ALA A 165 -4.26 -19.02 -4.23
N ALA A 166 -5.41 -18.79 -3.61
CA ALA A 166 -5.93 -19.58 -2.50
C ALA A 166 -6.63 -20.89 -2.93
N GLY A 167 -6.72 -21.18 -4.24
CA GLY A 167 -7.29 -22.43 -4.77
C GLY A 167 -8.80 -22.37 -5.10
N PHE A 168 -9.41 -21.19 -5.11
CA PHE A 168 -10.81 -21.01 -5.53
C PHE A 168 -10.95 -20.91 -7.06
N GLU A 169 -12.19 -20.99 -7.52
CA GLU A 169 -12.59 -20.62 -8.89
C GLU A 169 -13.27 -19.24 -8.83
N PRO A 170 -12.52 -18.12 -8.97
CA PRO A 170 -13.11 -16.79 -8.93
C PRO A 170 -13.85 -16.48 -10.24
N TRP A 171 -15.02 -15.86 -10.12
CA TRP A 171 -15.84 -15.41 -11.24
C TRP A 171 -15.99 -13.89 -11.17
N ASP A 172 -15.71 -13.20 -12.27
CA ASP A 172 -16.07 -11.79 -12.42
C ASP A 172 -17.60 -11.69 -12.54
N VAL A 173 -18.24 -11.08 -11.54
CA VAL A 173 -19.70 -10.93 -11.49
C VAL A 173 -20.04 -9.47 -11.34
N THR A 174 -20.57 -8.87 -12.40
CA THR A 174 -21.07 -7.50 -12.32
C THR A 174 -22.49 -7.49 -11.76
N MET A 175 -22.89 -6.38 -11.13
CA MET A 175 -24.30 -6.16 -10.78
C MET A 175 -25.22 -6.22 -12.01
N THR A 176 -24.73 -5.83 -13.19
CA THR A 176 -25.48 -5.96 -14.45
C THR A 176 -25.73 -7.43 -14.82
N ASP A 177 -24.80 -8.35 -14.52
CA ASP A 177 -25.00 -9.78 -14.76
C ASP A 177 -26.10 -10.36 -13.87
N LEU A 178 -26.15 -9.93 -12.61
CA LEU A 178 -27.20 -10.32 -11.67
C LEU A 178 -28.56 -9.75 -12.08
N LEU A 179 -28.61 -8.45 -12.41
CA LEU A 179 -29.82 -7.76 -12.87
C LEU A 179 -30.39 -8.36 -14.15
N ALA A 180 -29.52 -8.79 -15.08
CA ALA A 180 -29.93 -9.43 -16.32
C ALA A 180 -30.24 -10.94 -16.16
N GLY A 181 -30.09 -11.50 -14.96
CA GLY A 181 -30.28 -12.92 -14.69
C GLY A 181 -29.29 -13.84 -15.41
N ARG A 182 -28.13 -13.34 -15.85
CA ARG A 182 -27.08 -14.13 -16.52
C ARG A 182 -26.39 -15.09 -15.56
N ILE A 183 -26.36 -14.74 -14.28
CA ILE A 183 -25.79 -15.52 -13.21
C ILE A 183 -26.59 -15.28 -11.92
N ARG A 184 -26.50 -16.22 -10.97
CA ARG A 184 -27.21 -16.13 -9.69
C ARG A 184 -26.28 -16.45 -8.52
N LEU A 185 -26.47 -15.78 -7.38
CA LEU A 185 -25.63 -16.00 -6.19
C LEU A 185 -25.76 -17.42 -5.61
N ASP A 186 -26.85 -18.12 -5.88
CA ASP A 186 -27.04 -19.52 -5.45
C ASP A 186 -26.00 -20.48 -6.06
N ALA A 187 -25.36 -20.12 -7.17
CA ALA A 187 -24.29 -20.88 -7.81
C ALA A 187 -22.93 -20.82 -7.08
N PHE A 188 -22.78 -19.98 -6.05
CA PHE A 188 -21.51 -19.71 -5.40
C PHE A 188 -21.45 -20.18 -3.94
N ARG A 189 -20.21 -20.39 -3.47
CA ARG A 189 -19.87 -20.59 -2.05
C ARG A 189 -19.38 -19.32 -1.38
N GLY A 190 -18.75 -18.44 -2.15
CA GLY A 190 -18.26 -17.15 -1.67
C GLY A 190 -18.88 -15.99 -2.43
N ALA A 191 -19.16 -14.89 -1.73
CA ALA A 191 -19.48 -13.60 -2.32
C ALA A 191 -18.49 -12.55 -1.79
N VAL A 192 -17.72 -11.95 -2.68
CA VAL A 192 -16.63 -11.03 -2.32
C VAL A 192 -16.92 -9.68 -2.93
N PHE A 193 -17.15 -8.68 -2.09
CA PHE A 193 -17.40 -7.31 -2.50
C PHE A 193 -16.07 -6.56 -2.59
N VAL A 194 -15.73 -6.13 -3.80
CA VAL A 194 -14.42 -5.53 -4.10
C VAL A 194 -14.36 -4.07 -3.63
N GLY A 195 -13.14 -3.54 -3.55
CA GLY A 195 -12.88 -2.13 -3.30
C GLY A 195 -13.10 -1.24 -4.53
N GLY A 196 -13.02 0.07 -4.30
CA GLY A 196 -13.08 1.11 -5.32
C GLY A 196 -14.01 2.24 -4.92
N PHE A 197 -14.64 2.85 -5.93
CA PHE A 197 -15.51 4.01 -5.76
C PHE A 197 -16.79 3.77 -6.55
N SER A 198 -17.62 2.80 -6.14
CA SER A 198 -18.87 2.52 -6.85
C SER A 198 -19.69 3.80 -7.00
N TYR A 199 -20.14 4.12 -8.21
CA TYR A 199 -20.78 5.40 -8.54
C TYR A 199 -19.98 6.65 -8.13
N ALA A 200 -18.65 6.55 -8.13
CA ALA A 200 -17.72 7.59 -7.69
C ALA A 200 -17.98 8.09 -6.25
N ASP A 201 -18.60 7.25 -5.40
CA ASP A 201 -19.06 7.59 -4.05
C ASP A 201 -20.00 8.82 -4.01
N VAL A 202 -20.67 9.11 -5.13
CA VAL A 202 -21.72 10.12 -5.21
C VAL A 202 -22.92 9.62 -4.41
N LEU A 203 -23.48 10.51 -3.58
CA LEU A 203 -24.45 10.19 -2.53
C LEU A 203 -23.87 9.38 -1.37
N ASP A 204 -22.55 9.40 -1.18
CA ASP A 204 -21.76 8.71 -0.15
C ASP A 204 -21.33 7.29 -0.56
N SER A 205 -20.26 6.81 0.08
CA SER A 205 -19.54 5.63 -0.34
C SER A 205 -20.41 4.37 -0.28
N ALA A 206 -20.39 3.58 -1.36
CA ALA A 206 -21.19 2.38 -1.57
C ALA A 206 -22.72 2.54 -1.53
N LYS A 207 -23.28 3.72 -1.28
CA LYS A 207 -24.75 3.90 -1.16
C LYS A 207 -25.49 3.64 -2.47
N GLY A 208 -24.92 4.04 -3.60
CA GLY A 208 -25.47 3.72 -4.91
C GLY A 208 -25.56 2.21 -5.13
N TRP A 209 -24.47 1.49 -4.84
CA TRP A 209 -24.42 0.03 -4.96
C TRP A 209 -25.39 -0.67 -4.01
N ALA A 210 -25.45 -0.24 -2.74
CA ALA A 210 -26.43 -0.73 -1.78
C ALA A 210 -27.87 -0.50 -2.25
N GLY A 211 -28.15 0.65 -2.86
CA GLY A 211 -29.46 1.00 -3.41
C GLY A 211 -29.91 0.06 -4.54
N VAL A 212 -29.00 -0.28 -5.46
CA VAL A 212 -29.28 -1.24 -6.55
C VAL A 212 -29.70 -2.61 -5.99
N ILE A 213 -29.05 -3.06 -4.92
CA ILE A 213 -29.37 -4.33 -4.29
C ILE A 213 -30.68 -4.26 -3.50
N ARG A 214 -30.83 -3.24 -2.63
CA ARG A 214 -31.94 -3.15 -1.68
C ARG A 214 -33.27 -2.78 -2.31
N PHE A 215 -33.26 -1.96 -3.35
CA PHE A 215 -34.49 -1.45 -3.97
C PHE A 215 -34.91 -2.24 -5.21
N HIS A 216 -34.26 -3.38 -5.48
CA HIS A 216 -34.69 -4.33 -6.49
C HIS A 216 -35.04 -5.66 -5.82
N ASP A 217 -36.35 -5.90 -5.60
CA ASP A 217 -36.87 -7.03 -4.81
C ASP A 217 -36.22 -8.38 -5.13
N GLU A 218 -36.02 -8.68 -6.41
CA GLU A 218 -35.45 -9.96 -6.84
C GLU A 218 -33.95 -10.11 -6.52
N ILE A 219 -33.20 -9.00 -6.54
CA ILE A 219 -31.77 -8.97 -6.19
C ILE A 219 -31.63 -8.98 -4.67
N ALA A 220 -32.42 -8.18 -3.96
CA ALA A 220 -32.48 -8.22 -2.50
C ALA A 220 -32.73 -9.64 -1.99
N ALA A 221 -33.75 -10.32 -2.53
CA ALA A 221 -34.05 -11.71 -2.16
C ALA A 221 -32.91 -12.69 -2.48
N GLN A 222 -32.18 -12.47 -3.59
CA GLN A 222 -31.02 -13.30 -3.94
C GLN A 222 -29.85 -13.11 -2.96
N PHE A 223 -29.60 -11.88 -2.52
CA PHE A 223 -28.59 -11.56 -1.52
C PHE A 223 -28.96 -12.14 -0.14
N ASP A 224 -30.20 -11.91 0.31
CA ASP A 224 -30.72 -12.47 1.57
C ASP A 224 -30.68 -14.01 1.57
N GLY A 225 -31.03 -14.62 0.44
CA GLY A 225 -30.95 -16.06 0.24
C GLY A 225 -29.52 -16.59 0.30
N PHE A 226 -28.54 -15.88 -0.26
CA PHE A 226 -27.13 -16.23 -0.16
C PHE A 226 -26.63 -16.14 1.29
N TYR A 227 -26.95 -15.04 1.98
CA TYR A 227 -26.52 -14.79 3.36
C TYR A 227 -27.12 -15.80 4.35
N SER A 228 -28.34 -16.27 4.11
CA SER A 228 -29.05 -17.20 4.99
C SER A 228 -28.57 -18.66 4.89
N ARG A 229 -27.71 -18.98 3.92
CA ARG A 229 -27.19 -20.34 3.73
C ARG A 229 -26.08 -20.64 4.75
N ALA A 230 -26.12 -21.82 5.35
CA ALA A 230 -25.09 -22.26 6.30
C ALA A 230 -23.78 -22.70 5.64
N ASP A 231 -23.74 -22.73 4.30
CA ASP A 231 -22.65 -23.27 3.49
C ASP A 231 -22.02 -22.21 2.56
N THR A 232 -22.13 -20.95 2.96
CA THR A 232 -21.59 -19.77 2.26
C THR A 232 -20.69 -18.95 3.17
N PHE A 233 -19.84 -18.13 2.55
CA PHE A 233 -19.06 -17.09 3.21
C PHE A 233 -19.10 -15.80 2.41
N SER A 234 -18.85 -14.67 3.07
CA SER A 234 -18.73 -13.36 2.41
C SER A 234 -17.52 -12.59 2.92
N LEU A 235 -16.94 -11.75 2.06
CA LEU A 235 -15.86 -10.82 2.39
C LEU A 235 -16.14 -9.47 1.74
N GLY A 236 -16.02 -8.38 2.49
CA GLY A 236 -16.07 -7.01 1.95
C GLY A 236 -14.78 -6.27 2.26
N VAL A 237 -14.15 -5.67 1.24
CA VAL A 237 -12.90 -4.90 1.41
C VAL A 237 -13.12 -3.48 0.91
N CYS A 238 -12.72 -2.48 1.71
CA CYS A 238 -12.88 -1.06 1.38
C CYS A 238 -14.36 -0.73 1.04
N ASN A 239 -14.66 -0.37 -0.21
CA ASN A 239 -16.03 -0.13 -0.70
C ASN A 239 -16.97 -1.31 -0.49
N GLY A 240 -16.47 -2.53 -0.65
CA GLY A 240 -17.24 -3.73 -0.34
C GLY A 240 -17.55 -3.92 1.16
N CYS A 241 -16.70 -3.40 2.06
CA CYS A 241 -16.98 -3.40 3.50
C CYS A 241 -18.10 -2.41 3.83
N GLN A 242 -18.02 -1.19 3.26
CA GLN A 242 -19.07 -0.18 3.38
C GLN A 242 -20.41 -0.71 2.85
N LEU A 243 -20.40 -1.37 1.69
CA LEU A 243 -21.57 -2.06 1.15
C LEU A 243 -22.10 -3.10 2.14
N SER A 244 -21.25 -3.98 2.66
CA SER A 244 -21.66 -5.05 3.57
C SER A 244 -22.33 -4.49 4.84
N ALA A 245 -21.84 -3.36 5.35
CA ALA A 245 -22.45 -2.67 6.48
C ALA A 245 -23.80 -2.05 6.10
N LEU A 246 -23.87 -1.39 4.93
CA LEU A 246 -25.11 -0.83 4.38
C LEU A 246 -26.14 -1.90 4.01
N LEU A 247 -25.74 -3.15 3.76
CA LEU A 247 -26.65 -4.29 3.59
C LEU A 247 -27.11 -4.86 4.93
N GLY A 248 -26.48 -4.50 6.05
CA GLY A 248 -26.76 -5.05 7.38
C GLY A 248 -26.16 -6.43 7.58
N TRP A 249 -25.15 -6.81 6.80
CA TRP A 249 -24.45 -8.09 6.93
C TRP A 249 -23.32 -8.02 7.96
N VAL A 250 -22.81 -6.82 8.22
CA VAL A 250 -21.75 -6.52 9.18
C VAL A 250 -22.20 -5.39 10.10
N PRO A 251 -22.02 -5.50 11.44
CA PRO A 251 -21.42 -6.64 12.13
C PRO A 251 -22.37 -7.85 12.28
N TRP A 252 -23.69 -7.65 12.24
CA TRP A 252 -24.70 -8.72 12.23
C TRP A 252 -26.08 -8.21 11.74
N PRO A 253 -27.00 -9.11 11.32
CA PRO A 253 -28.33 -8.73 10.85
C PRO A 253 -29.24 -8.19 11.96
N GLY A 254 -30.24 -7.40 11.58
CA GLY A 254 -31.27 -6.89 12.49
C GLY A 254 -30.97 -5.54 13.15
N ILE A 255 -29.88 -4.87 12.78
CA ILE A 255 -29.61 -3.49 13.15
C ILE A 255 -30.55 -2.57 12.37
N GLU A 256 -31.27 -1.68 13.04
CA GLU A 256 -32.13 -0.68 12.38
C GLU A 256 -31.34 0.14 11.36
N MET A 257 -31.92 0.41 10.20
CA MET A 257 -31.23 1.12 9.11
C MET A 257 -30.69 2.49 9.51
N THR A 258 -31.37 3.19 10.43
CA THR A 258 -30.91 4.49 10.96
C THR A 258 -29.67 4.39 11.85
N HIS A 259 -29.30 3.16 12.26
CA HIS A 259 -28.15 2.84 13.09
C HIS A 259 -27.11 1.98 12.36
N GLN A 260 -27.34 1.65 11.08
CA GLN A 260 -26.31 1.12 10.21
C GLN A 260 -25.38 2.28 9.81
N PRO A 261 -24.05 2.05 9.74
CA PRO A 261 -23.09 3.11 9.42
C PRO A 261 -23.29 3.70 8.03
#